data_AF-A0A1C6L4F3-F1
#
_entry.id   AF-A0A1C6L4F3-F1
#
_cell.length_a   1.000
_cell.length_b   1.000
_cell.length_c   1.000
_cell.angle_alpha   90.00
_cell.angle_beta   90.00
_cell.angle_gamma   90.00
#
_symmetry.space_group_name_H-M   'P 1'
#
loop_
_entity.id
_entity.type
_entity.pdbx_description
1 polymer ?
#
loop_
_entity_poly.entity_id
_entity_poly.type
_entity_poly.pdbx_seq_one_letter_code
_entity_poly.pdbx_strand_id
1 'polypeptide(L)'
;MDEKKLWMKISGSINYYLRYYDKRMSDEELLEDYVEYVLGAEKGRYEYLDKQTFKYIELSDEIVERAINAFKERLKKKREKEKIN
;
A
#
# COMPACT_ATOMS: atom_id res chain seq x y z
N MET A 1 3.62 12.36 13.66
CA MET A 1 4.51 11.25 13.26
C MET A 1 5.45 11.83 12.22
N ASP A 2 6.75 11.55 12.28
CA ASP A 2 7.66 12.00 11.20
C ASP A 2 7.46 11.15 9.93
N GLU A 3 7.86 11.70 8.78
CA GLU A 3 7.68 11.09 7.46
C GLU A 3 8.38 9.73 7.34
N LYS A 4 9.57 9.58 7.94
CA LYS A 4 10.31 8.31 7.94
C LYS A 4 9.52 7.21 8.66
N LYS A 5 8.95 7.52 9.82
CA LYS A 5 8.11 6.58 10.59
C LYS A 5 6.80 6.28 9.87
N LEU A 6 6.18 7.27 9.25
CA LEU A 6 4.99 7.09 8.41
C LEU A 6 5.28 6.15 7.23
N TRP A 7 6.37 6.40 6.51
CA TRP A 7 6.84 5.54 5.42
C TRP A 7 7.10 4.10 5.89
N MET A 8 7.73 3.90 7.05
CA MET A 8 7.95 2.54 7.58
C MET A 8 6.64 1.80 7.82
N LYS A 9 5.59 2.49 8.29
CA LYS A 9 4.26 1.90 8.49
C LYS A 9 3.58 1.54 7.17
N ILE A 10 3.55 2.47 6.20
CA ILE A 10 2.99 2.23 4.86
C ILE A 10 3.75 1.11 4.14
N SER A 11 5.08 1.15 4.17
CA SER A 11 5.92 0.10 3.59
C SER A 11 5.63 -1.27 4.23
N GLY A 12 5.38 -1.31 5.54
CA GLY A 12 4.96 -2.52 6.25
C GLY A 12 3.57 -3.00 5.81
N SER A 13 2.61 -2.09 5.61
CA SER A 13 1.26 -2.44 5.16
C SER A 13 1.25 -3.03 3.76
N ILE A 14 2.08 -2.53 2.83
CA ILE A 14 2.25 -3.14 1.48
C ILE A 14 2.69 -4.59 1.60
N ASN A 15 3.70 -4.87 2.43
CA ASN A 15 4.22 -6.23 2.59
C ASN A 15 3.19 -7.17 3.23
N TYR A 16 2.41 -6.65 4.18
CA TYR A 16 1.33 -7.40 4.82
C TYR A 16 0.23 -7.73 3.81
N TYR A 17 -0.24 -6.74 3.05
CA TYR A 17 -1.25 -6.92 2.00
C TYR A 17 -0.80 -7.95 0.97
N LEU A 18 0.38 -7.75 0.37
CA LEU A 18 0.94 -8.65 -0.62
C LEU A 18 1.27 -10.04 -0.06
N ARG A 19 1.28 -10.26 1.26
CA ARG A 19 1.44 -11.62 1.82
C ARG A 19 0.21 -12.49 1.55
N TYR A 20 -0.99 -11.89 1.55
CA TYR A 20 -2.27 -12.59 1.56
C TYR A 20 -3.21 -12.21 0.40
N TYR A 21 -2.70 -11.46 -0.58
CA TYR A 21 -3.47 -11.00 -1.72
C TYR A 21 -4.11 -12.14 -2.54
N ASP A 22 -5.26 -11.87 -3.17
CA ASP A 22 -5.87 -12.81 -4.10
C ASP A 22 -5.09 -12.82 -5.42
N LYS A 23 -4.48 -13.97 -5.73
CA LYS A 23 -3.65 -14.17 -6.93
C LYS A 23 -4.45 -14.11 -8.23
N ARG A 24 -5.78 -14.25 -8.15
CA ARG A 24 -6.69 -14.20 -9.30
C ARG A 24 -6.94 -12.77 -9.78
N MET A 25 -6.80 -11.78 -8.90
CA MET A 25 -6.94 -10.37 -9.25
C MET A 25 -5.77 -9.93 -10.14
N SER A 26 -6.04 -8.99 -11.04
CA SER A 26 -5.06 -8.26 -11.84
C SER A 26 -4.20 -7.33 -10.99
N ASP A 27 -3.12 -6.79 -11.56
CA ASP A 27 -2.23 -5.88 -10.83
C ASP A 27 -2.93 -4.54 -10.52
N GLU A 28 -3.81 -4.10 -11.42
CA GLU A 28 -4.66 -2.92 -11.27
C GLU A 28 -5.69 -3.10 -10.15
N GLU A 29 -6.45 -4.20 -10.16
CA GLU A 29 -7.43 -4.51 -9.11
C GLU A 29 -6.77 -4.59 -7.72
N LEU A 30 -5.58 -5.18 -7.63
CA LEU A 30 -4.85 -5.28 -6.37
C LEU A 30 -4.36 -3.93 -5.86
N LEU A 31 -3.99 -3.02 -6.78
CA LEU A 31 -3.57 -1.68 -6.43
C LEU A 31 -4.76 -0.85 -5.95
N GLU A 32 -5.89 -0.91 -6.66
CA GLU A 32 -7.12 -0.22 -6.26
C GLU A 32 -7.58 -0.68 -4.87
N ASP A 33 -7.65 -1.99 -4.63
CA ASP A 33 -8.02 -2.55 -3.32
C ASP A 33 -7.05 -2.11 -2.22
N TYR A 34 -5.74 -2.12 -2.48
CA TYR A 34 -4.76 -1.61 -1.53
C TYR A 34 -4.96 -0.13 -1.23
N VAL A 35 -5.15 0.70 -2.25
CA VAL A 35 -5.30 2.15 -2.11
C VAL A 35 -6.58 2.49 -1.34
N GLU A 36 -7.70 1.85 -1.68
CA GLU A 36 -8.99 2.05 -1.01
C GLU A 36 -8.92 1.60 0.45
N TYR A 37 -8.44 0.39 0.70
CA TYR A 37 -8.47 -0.21 2.03
C TYR A 37 -7.40 0.34 2.99
N VAL A 38 -6.23 0.75 2.46
CA VAL A 38 -5.07 1.12 3.29
C VAL A 38 -4.80 2.62 3.28
N LEU A 39 -5.03 3.29 2.16
CA LEU A 39 -4.76 4.73 2.01
C LEU A 39 -6.02 5.58 2.00
N GLY A 40 -7.19 5.00 2.32
CA GLY A 40 -8.41 5.74 2.66
C GLY A 40 -8.74 6.82 1.63
N ALA A 41 -8.95 6.40 0.37
CA ALA A 41 -9.16 7.31 -0.75
C ALA A 41 -10.59 7.92 -0.72
N GLU A 42 -10.88 8.84 0.20
CA GLU A 42 -12.15 9.57 0.20
C GLU A 42 -11.98 10.96 -0.42
N LYS A 43 -12.74 11.25 -1.49
CA LYS A 43 -12.84 12.59 -2.12
C LYS A 43 -11.49 13.20 -2.56
N GLY A 44 -10.55 12.38 -3.00
CA GLY A 44 -9.25 12.83 -3.54
C GLY A 44 -8.21 13.19 -2.48
N ARG A 45 -8.46 12.89 -1.20
CA ARG A 45 -7.44 12.93 -0.15
C ARG A 45 -7.11 11.50 0.26
N TYR A 46 -5.83 11.20 0.33
CA TYR A 46 -5.34 9.92 0.83
C TYR A 46 -5.01 10.06 2.31
N GLU A 47 -5.50 9.15 3.12
CA GLU A 47 -5.28 9.13 4.55
C GLU A 47 -4.81 7.75 5.02
N TYR A 48 -3.81 7.73 5.90
CA TYR A 48 -3.38 6.50 6.55
C TYR A 48 -3.92 6.43 7.97
N LEU A 49 -4.68 5.37 8.29
CA LEU A 49 -5.10 5.09 9.66
C LEU A 49 -3.95 4.50 10.47
N ASP A 50 -3.40 5.29 11.40
CA ASP A 50 -2.44 4.78 12.37
C ASP A 50 -3.14 3.94 13.44
N LYS A 51 -3.15 2.62 13.26
CA LYS A 51 -3.76 1.65 14.19
C LYS A 51 -3.23 1.70 15.63
N GLN A 52 -2.08 2.32 15.89
CA GLN A 52 -1.58 2.49 17.26
C GLN A 52 -2.27 3.66 17.98
N THR A 53 -2.59 4.72 17.25
CA THR A 53 -3.16 5.95 17.82
C THR A 53 -4.62 6.15 17.43
N PHE A 54 -5.15 5.31 16.52
CA PHE A 54 -6.48 5.41 15.90
C PHE A 54 -6.74 6.77 15.25
N LYS A 55 -5.68 7.41 14.72
CA LYS A 55 -5.76 8.69 14.02
C LYS A 55 -5.51 8.52 12.54
N TYR A 56 -6.30 9.22 11.73
CA TYR A 56 -6.04 9.41 10.31
C TYR A 56 -4.91 10.43 10.13
N ILE A 57 -4.00 10.13 9.23
CA ILE A 57 -2.88 10.99 8.86
C ILE A 57 -3.03 11.26 7.37
N GLU A 58 -3.25 12.53 7.02
CA GLU A 58 -3.28 12.98 5.63
C GLU A 58 -1.91 12.74 4.98
N LEU A 59 -1.95 12.16 3.78
CA LEU A 59 -0.76 11.79 3.01
C LEU A 59 -0.49 12.85 1.94
N SER A 60 0.77 13.22 1.78
CA SER A 60 1.21 14.03 0.65
C SER A 60 1.19 13.22 -0.65
N ASP A 61 1.08 13.91 -1.79
CA ASP A 61 1.16 13.25 -3.10
C ASP A 61 2.48 12.48 -3.26
N GLU A 62 3.58 13.01 -2.73
CA GLU A 62 4.90 12.36 -2.77
C GLU A 62 4.91 11.01 -2.05
N ILE A 63 4.31 10.91 -0.85
CA ILE A 63 4.29 9.64 -0.11
C ILE A 63 3.33 8.62 -0.74
N VAL A 64 2.24 9.11 -1.35
CA VAL A 64 1.28 8.28 -2.09
C VAL A 64 1.94 7.70 -3.34
N GLU A 65 2.59 8.54 -4.15
CA GLU A 65 3.31 8.11 -5.34
C GLU A 65 4.39 7.08 -4.98
N ARG A 66 5.15 7.35 -3.91
CA ARG A 66 6.15 6.42 -3.39
C ARG A 66 5.54 5.08 -2.96
N ALA A 67 4.37 5.08 -2.33
CA ALA A 67 3.66 3.86 -1.92
C ALA A 67 3.19 3.06 -3.14
N ILE A 68 2.60 3.71 -4.14
CA ILE A 68 2.13 3.10 -5.39
C ILE A 68 3.30 2.45 -6.15
N ASN A 69 4.42 3.17 -6.30
CA ASN A 69 5.60 2.65 -6.99
C ASN A 69 6.20 1.44 -6.25
N ALA A 70 6.34 1.53 -4.93
CA ALA A 70 6.83 0.42 -4.12
C ALA A 70 5.89 -0.80 -4.15
N PHE A 71 4.58 -0.58 -4.21
CA PHE A 71 3.59 -1.63 -4.37
C PHE A 71 3.79 -2.38 -5.68
N LYS A 72 3.81 -1.66 -6.81
CA LYS A 72 3.98 -2.22 -8.16
C LYS A 72 5.26 -3.03 -8.27
N GLU A 73 6.39 -2.50 -7.80
CA GLU A 73 7.67 -3.21 -7.83
C GLU A 73 7.65 -4.51 -7.02
N ARG A 74 7.06 -4.49 -5.82
CA ARG A 74 7.01 -5.67 -4.94
C ARG A 74 6.05 -6.73 -5.46
N LEU A 75 4.90 -6.31 -5.99
CA LEU A 75 3.93 -7.21 -6.62
C LEU A 75 4.57 -7.91 -7.83
N LYS A 76 5.22 -7.17 -8.73
CA LYS A 76 5.94 -7.74 -9.88
C LYS A 76 6.96 -8.80 -9.45
N LYS A 77 7.85 -8.45 -8.51
CA LYS A 77 8.86 -9.39 -7.96
C LYS A 77 8.22 -10.62 -7.32
N LYS A 78 7.07 -10.45 -6.66
CA LYS A 78 6.35 -11.56 -6.02
C LYS A 78 5.76 -12.50 -7.06
N ARG A 79 5.07 -11.98 -8.08
CA ARG A 79 4.51 -12.81 -9.17
C ARG A 79 5.58 -13.53 -9.97
N GLU A 80 6.72 -12.89 -10.25
CA GLU A 80 7.85 -13.53 -10.93
C GLU A 80 8.36 -14.75 -10.15
N LYS A 81 8.50 -14.64 -8.82
CA LYS A 81 8.88 -15.76 -7.96
C LYS A 81 7.83 -16.87 -7.93
N GLU A 82 6.55 -16.51 -7.97
CA GLU A 82 5.44 -17.47 -7.97
C GLU A 82 5.28 -18.23 -9.30
N LYS A 83 5.86 -17.74 -10.40
CA LYS A 83 5.90 -18.45 -11.69
C LYS A 83 7.00 -19.50 -11.76
N ILE A 84 8.02 -19.39 -10.91
CA ILE A 84 9.21 -20.27 -10.89
C ILE A 84 8.99 -21.48 -9.96
N ASN A 85 8.04 -21.39 -9.04
CA ASN A 85 7.66 -22.44 -8.09
C ASN A 85 6.39 -23.17 -8.53
#